data_AF-A0A815CES3-F1
#
_entry.id   AF-A0A815CES3-F1
#
_cell.length_a   1.000
_cell.length_b   1.000
_cell.length_c   1.000
_cell.angle_alpha   90.00
_cell.angle_beta   90.00
_cell.angle_gamma   90.00
#
_symmetry.space_group_name_H-M   'P 1'
#
loop_
_entity.id
_entity.type
_entity.pdbx_description
1 polymer ?
#
loop_
_entity_poly.entity_id
_entity_poly.type
_entity_poly.pdbx_seq_one_letter_code
_entity_poly.pdbx_strand_id
1 'polypeptide(L)'
;MQGILSPKIKIVIGPFVHAMPENINRNLGPRFDSMDEMIRWFNYWLKDNNRNNDILNQPDITLFIRRNLTTGNYRYEPQWTISRQRIKRMYMNKGQILSEQGISTVEEKCVNNKVDTLEYRSWIGFEGGRWLDGLTGDQRILDENCLVYQTDPIQETIKIIDFVNVSLQVSATASLADWILRLLDVDIDGRVLIVTTGAINGAQREILPLNLEPNHPYIITIRLHFTTWSYFIDHHIRLAI
;
A
#
# COMPACT_ATOMS: atom_id res chain seq x y z
N MET A 1 -21.07 6.32 -37.46
CA MET A 1 -19.77 6.66 -36.84
C MET A 1 -19.38 5.53 -35.92
N GLN A 2 -18.51 4.64 -36.38
CA GLN A 2 -17.92 3.61 -35.52
C GLN A 2 -17.03 4.34 -34.51
N GLY A 3 -17.41 4.28 -33.22
CA GLY A 3 -16.58 4.82 -32.15
C GLY A 3 -15.21 4.16 -32.23
N ILE A 4 -14.16 4.96 -32.06
CA ILE A 4 -12.79 4.46 -31.96
C ILE A 4 -12.79 3.45 -30.81
N LEU A 5 -12.71 2.16 -31.14
CA LEU A 5 -12.52 1.10 -30.16
C LEU A 5 -11.13 1.31 -29.58
N SER A 6 -11.05 1.73 -28.32
CA SER A 6 -9.79 1.73 -27.59
C SER A 6 -9.16 0.33 -27.70
N PRO A 7 -7.84 0.22 -27.90
CA PRO A 7 -7.18 -1.08 -27.95
C PRO A 7 -7.42 -1.83 -26.64
N LYS A 8 -7.58 -3.17 -26.71
CA LYS A 8 -7.68 -4.01 -25.53
C LYS A 8 -6.39 -3.87 -24.71
N ILE A 9 -6.52 -3.53 -23.43
CA ILE A 9 -5.41 -3.49 -22.48
C ILE A 9 -5.72 -4.54 -21.40
N LYS A 10 -4.72 -5.36 -21.07
CA LYS A 10 -4.83 -6.34 -19.99
C LYS A 10 -3.88 -5.99 -18.85
N ILE A 11 -4.41 -5.90 -17.64
CA ILE A 11 -3.66 -5.61 -16.42
C ILE A 11 -3.80 -6.81 -15.48
N VAL A 12 -2.68 -7.34 -15.00
CA VAL A 12 -2.65 -8.40 -13.99
C VAL A 12 -1.79 -7.93 -12.82
N ILE A 13 -2.39 -7.86 -11.64
CA ILE A 13 -1.69 -7.58 -10.39
C ILE A 13 -1.86 -8.81 -9.49
N GLY A 14 -0.79 -9.59 -9.35
CA GLY A 14 -0.76 -10.78 -8.51
C GLY A 14 0.14 -10.62 -7.28
N PRO A 15 0.18 -11.64 -6.41
CA PRO A 15 1.08 -11.69 -5.25
C PRO A 15 2.49 -12.10 -5.70
N PHE A 16 3.00 -11.47 -6.76
CA PHE A 16 4.25 -11.84 -7.40
C PHE A 16 5.41 -11.05 -6.78
N VAL A 17 6.59 -11.63 -6.81
CA VAL A 17 7.84 -10.89 -6.58
C VAL A 17 8.45 -10.51 -7.93
N HIS A 18 9.67 -9.98 -7.96
CA HIS A 18 10.34 -9.60 -9.21
C HIS A 18 10.88 -10.83 -10.00
N ALA A 19 10.00 -11.79 -10.28
CA ALA A 19 10.22 -12.90 -11.19
C ALA A 19 8.89 -13.41 -11.76
N MET A 20 8.98 -14.31 -12.74
CA MET A 20 7.79 -14.97 -13.29
C MET A 20 7.10 -15.83 -12.21
N PRO A 21 5.76 -15.82 -12.12
CA PRO A 21 5.00 -16.59 -11.12
C PRO A 21 5.33 -18.09 -11.08
N GLU A 22 5.68 -18.68 -12.22
CA GLU A 22 6.02 -20.10 -12.36
C GLU A 22 7.41 -20.43 -11.78
N ASN A 23 8.32 -19.45 -11.81
CA ASN A 23 9.70 -19.63 -11.37
C ASN A 23 9.86 -19.56 -9.85
N ILE A 24 8.83 -19.11 -9.14
CA ILE A 24 8.87 -18.92 -7.69
C ILE A 24 7.71 -19.65 -7.04
N ASN A 25 7.99 -20.83 -6.51
CA ASN A 25 7.01 -21.66 -5.83
C ASN A 25 6.78 -21.19 -4.39
N ARG A 26 6.05 -20.07 -4.23
CA ARG A 26 5.61 -19.57 -2.92
C ARG A 26 4.21 -20.05 -2.51
N ASN A 27 3.50 -20.74 -3.39
CA ASN A 27 2.11 -21.19 -3.20
C ASN A 27 1.20 -20.07 -2.63
N LEU A 28 1.34 -18.83 -3.12
CA LEU A 28 0.55 -17.70 -2.64
C LEU A 28 -0.83 -17.71 -3.31
N GLY A 29 -1.84 -18.19 -2.58
CA GLY A 29 -3.22 -18.33 -3.08
C GLY A 29 -3.35 -19.20 -4.33
N PRO A 30 -4.45 -19.05 -5.11
CA PRO A 30 -4.62 -19.74 -6.38
C PRO A 30 -3.45 -19.45 -7.33
N ARG A 31 -2.94 -20.48 -8.00
CA ARG A 31 -1.87 -20.31 -8.99
C ARG A 31 -2.36 -19.46 -10.16
N PHE A 32 -1.46 -18.65 -10.71
CA PHE A 32 -1.67 -17.92 -11.95
C PHE A 32 -0.63 -18.34 -12.97
N ASP A 33 -1.09 -18.87 -14.09
CA ASP A 33 -0.26 -19.29 -15.21
C ASP A 33 -0.08 -18.09 -16.15
N SER A 34 0.98 -17.32 -15.89
CA SER A 34 1.33 -16.15 -16.68
C SER A 34 1.82 -16.54 -18.07
N MET A 35 2.47 -17.71 -18.22
CA MET A 35 2.95 -18.20 -19.50
C MET A 35 1.78 -18.54 -20.43
N ASP A 36 0.80 -19.32 -19.96
CA ASP A 36 -0.41 -19.62 -20.73
C ASP A 36 -1.17 -18.34 -21.10
N GLU A 37 -1.31 -17.42 -20.15
CA GLU A 37 -1.93 -16.12 -20.39
C GLU A 37 -1.23 -15.32 -21.51
N MET A 38 0.10 -15.22 -21.47
CA MET A 38 0.89 -14.57 -22.51
C MET A 38 0.75 -15.29 -23.86
N ILE A 39 0.80 -16.62 -23.90
CA ILE A 39 0.64 -17.40 -25.13
C ILE A 39 -0.73 -17.14 -25.76
N ARG A 40 -1.82 -17.17 -24.97
CA ARG A 40 -3.17 -16.88 -25.47
C ARG A 40 -3.28 -15.45 -25.99
N TRP A 41 -2.73 -14.47 -25.28
CA TRP A 41 -2.68 -13.07 -25.73
C TRP A 41 -1.93 -12.92 -27.06
N PHE A 42 -0.70 -13.42 -27.16
CA PHE A 42 0.09 -13.31 -28.38
C PHE A 42 -0.48 -14.10 -29.54
N ASN A 43 -1.07 -15.27 -29.30
CA ASN A 43 -1.75 -16.03 -30.34
C ASN A 43 -2.91 -15.23 -30.97
N TYR A 44 -3.67 -14.48 -30.18
CA TYR A 44 -4.78 -13.67 -30.70
C TYR A 44 -4.30 -12.55 -31.63
N TRP A 45 -3.24 -11.84 -31.23
CA TRP A 45 -2.76 -10.64 -31.93
C TRP A 45 -1.76 -10.92 -33.05
N LEU A 46 -0.93 -11.97 -32.92
CA LEU A 46 0.19 -12.23 -33.81
C LEU A 46 -0.03 -13.40 -34.78
N LYS A 47 -1.02 -14.27 -34.54
CA LYS A 47 -1.32 -15.40 -35.43
C LYS A 47 -2.65 -15.19 -36.13
N ASP A 48 -2.63 -15.20 -37.46
CA ASP A 48 -3.82 -15.03 -38.31
C ASP A 48 -4.88 -16.12 -38.07
N ASN A 49 -4.45 -17.30 -37.63
CA ASN A 49 -5.27 -18.51 -37.56
C ASN A 49 -5.95 -18.70 -36.19
N ASN A 50 -5.74 -17.79 -35.23
CA ASN A 50 -6.12 -18.02 -33.83
C ASN A 50 -6.93 -16.87 -33.19
N ARG A 51 -7.64 -16.11 -34.02
CA ARG A 51 -8.58 -15.05 -33.58
C ARG A 51 -9.88 -15.57 -32.96
N ASN A 52 -10.03 -16.89 -32.81
CA ASN A 52 -11.20 -17.54 -32.19
C ASN A 52 -10.99 -17.89 -30.71
N ASN A 53 -9.98 -17.31 -30.03
CA ASN A 53 -9.85 -17.46 -28.59
C ASN A 53 -10.70 -16.42 -27.82
N ASP A 54 -10.83 -16.60 -26.51
CA ASP A 54 -11.71 -15.83 -25.64
C ASP A 54 -11.07 -14.55 -25.06
N ILE A 55 -9.88 -14.14 -25.53
CA ILE A 55 -9.12 -13.01 -24.99
C ILE A 55 -9.93 -11.71 -24.96
N LEU A 56 -10.73 -11.44 -25.98
CA LEU A 56 -11.58 -10.24 -26.02
C LEU A 56 -12.70 -10.27 -24.97
N ASN A 57 -13.20 -11.47 -24.63
CA ASN A 57 -14.31 -11.66 -23.70
C ASN A 57 -13.84 -11.70 -22.24
N GLN A 58 -12.53 -11.81 -21.99
CA GLN A 58 -11.98 -11.83 -20.65
C GLN A 58 -11.93 -10.44 -20.01
N PRO A 59 -11.93 -10.37 -18.67
CA PRO A 59 -11.78 -9.11 -17.94
C PRO A 59 -10.48 -8.38 -18.29
N ASP A 60 -10.57 -7.07 -18.39
CA ASP A 60 -9.41 -6.19 -18.66
C ASP A 60 -8.43 -6.19 -17.48
N ILE A 61 -8.93 -6.30 -16.25
CA ILE A 61 -8.13 -6.18 -15.04
C ILE A 61 -8.34 -7.39 -14.14
N THR A 62 -7.24 -8.02 -13.75
CA THR A 62 -7.18 -9.13 -12.79
C THR A 62 -6.35 -8.71 -11.59
N LEU A 63 -6.94 -8.75 -10.40
CA LEU A 63 -6.35 -8.31 -9.15
C LEU A 63 -6.36 -9.45 -8.14
N PHE A 64 -5.22 -9.81 -7.58
CA PHE A 64 -5.16 -10.70 -6.43
C PHE A 64 -5.40 -9.91 -5.16
N ILE A 65 -6.53 -10.14 -4.49
CA ILE A 65 -6.86 -9.46 -3.24
C ILE A 65 -6.31 -10.28 -2.08
N ARG A 66 -5.26 -9.75 -1.42
CA ARG A 66 -4.63 -10.40 -0.27
C ARG A 66 -5.58 -10.43 0.94
N ARG A 67 -5.52 -11.54 1.66
CA ARG A 67 -6.17 -11.75 2.97
C ARG A 67 -5.14 -11.85 4.10
N ASN A 68 -3.95 -12.35 3.78
CA ASN A 68 -2.77 -12.30 4.60
C ASN A 68 -1.55 -12.33 3.66
N LEU A 69 -0.35 -12.56 4.19
CA LEU A 69 0.88 -12.59 3.38
C LEU A 69 0.96 -13.73 2.36
N THR A 70 0.15 -14.78 2.50
CA THR A 70 0.22 -16.00 1.68
C THR A 70 -1.07 -16.40 0.99
N THR A 71 -2.19 -15.78 1.32
CA THR A 71 -3.50 -16.17 0.81
C THR A 71 -4.27 -14.95 0.30
N GLY A 72 -5.17 -15.24 -0.63
CA GLY A 72 -5.96 -14.22 -1.32
C GLY A 72 -6.81 -14.86 -2.40
N ASN A 73 -7.59 -14.04 -3.08
CA ASN A 73 -8.43 -14.47 -4.17
C ASN A 73 -8.32 -13.51 -5.35
N TYR A 74 -8.38 -14.03 -6.57
CA TYR A 74 -8.50 -13.20 -7.75
C TYR A 74 -9.86 -12.52 -7.82
N ARG A 75 -9.83 -11.26 -8.22
CA ARG A 75 -10.98 -10.40 -8.47
C ARG A 75 -10.78 -9.75 -9.83
N TYR A 76 -11.87 -9.62 -10.56
CA TYR A 76 -11.86 -9.09 -11.92
C TYR A 76 -12.57 -7.74 -11.95
N GLU A 77 -12.00 -6.79 -12.67
CA GLU A 77 -12.60 -5.47 -12.87
C GLU A 77 -12.63 -5.15 -14.37
N PRO A 78 -13.71 -4.51 -14.85
CA PRO A 78 -13.84 -4.16 -16.26
C PRO A 78 -13.03 -2.92 -16.63
N GLN A 79 -12.65 -2.09 -15.66
CA GLN A 79 -11.93 -0.84 -15.90
C GLN A 79 -11.24 -0.32 -14.63
N TRP A 80 -10.30 0.59 -14.83
CA TRP A 80 -9.69 1.43 -13.81
C TRP A 80 -10.10 2.89 -14.05
N THR A 81 -10.50 3.70 -13.06
CA THR A 81 -10.66 3.43 -11.62
C THR A 81 -11.91 2.58 -11.32
N ILE A 82 -11.88 1.88 -10.18
CA ILE A 82 -13.00 1.03 -9.76
C ILE A 82 -14.14 1.96 -9.29
N SER A 83 -15.30 1.94 -9.97
CA SER A 83 -16.41 2.88 -9.74
C SER A 83 -16.96 2.93 -8.30
N ARG A 84 -16.84 1.80 -7.58
CA ARG A 84 -17.25 1.65 -6.17
C ARG A 84 -16.17 2.01 -5.16
N GLN A 85 -15.00 2.47 -5.61
CA GLN A 85 -13.93 2.94 -4.74
C GLN A 85 -14.37 4.22 -4.02
N ARG A 86 -13.94 4.35 -2.76
CA ARG A 86 -14.19 5.51 -1.92
C ARG A 86 -12.88 5.89 -1.23
N ILE A 87 -12.66 7.19 -1.09
CA ILE A 87 -11.54 7.70 -0.29
C ILE A 87 -11.96 7.63 1.17
N LYS A 88 -11.25 6.83 1.96
CA LYS A 88 -11.39 6.78 3.42
C LYS A 88 -10.22 7.56 4.02
N ARG A 89 -10.52 8.69 4.66
CA ARG A 89 -9.49 9.55 5.28
C ARG A 89 -9.42 9.25 6.76
N MET A 90 -8.20 9.06 7.26
CA MET A 90 -7.92 8.89 8.67
C MET A 90 -6.92 9.94 9.13
N TYR A 91 -7.02 10.31 10.40
CA TYR A 91 -6.23 11.34 11.05
C TYR A 91 -5.45 10.72 12.20
N MET A 92 -4.19 11.11 12.33
CA MET A 92 -3.35 10.80 13.48
C MET A 92 -3.71 11.77 14.60
N ASN A 93 -4.22 11.23 15.70
CA ASN A 93 -4.69 11.97 16.86
C ASN A 93 -3.81 11.67 18.08
N LYS A 94 -3.96 12.52 19.11
CA LYS A 94 -3.26 12.39 20.39
C LYS A 94 -3.47 10.99 20.99
N GLY A 95 -2.43 10.50 21.67
CA GLY A 95 -2.45 9.17 22.25
C GLY A 95 -2.28 8.08 21.20
N GLN A 96 -1.69 8.44 20.04
CA GLN A 96 -1.33 7.47 19.01
C GLN A 96 -2.57 6.75 18.42
N ILE A 97 -3.67 7.50 18.30
CA ILE A 97 -4.94 7.01 17.77
C ILE A 97 -5.06 7.38 16.30
N LEU A 98 -5.46 6.43 15.46
CA LEU A 98 -5.81 6.66 14.06
C LEU A 98 -7.34 6.58 13.92
N SER A 99 -8.00 7.61 13.43
CA SER A 99 -9.47 7.58 13.28
C SER A 99 -9.98 8.44 12.13
N GLU A 100 -11.23 8.26 11.72
CA GLU A 100 -11.86 9.09 10.66
C GLU A 100 -12.21 10.49 11.16
N GLN A 101 -12.36 10.65 12.48
CA GLN A 101 -12.62 11.93 13.13
C GLN A 101 -11.28 12.64 13.39
N GLY A 102 -10.98 13.61 12.53
CA GLY A 102 -9.92 14.57 12.80
C GLY A 102 -10.36 15.60 13.83
N ILE A 103 -9.38 16.23 14.48
CA ILE A 103 -9.58 17.39 15.33
C ILE A 103 -10.24 18.51 14.51
N SER A 104 -11.42 18.96 14.92
CA SER A 104 -12.30 19.82 14.10
C SER A 104 -12.42 21.25 14.60
N THR A 105 -11.96 21.54 15.82
CA THR A 105 -12.09 22.87 16.42
C THR A 105 -10.75 23.57 16.65
N VAL A 106 -10.76 24.90 16.62
CA VAL A 106 -9.57 25.75 16.82
C VAL A 106 -9.03 25.61 18.25
N GLU A 107 -9.90 25.38 19.23
CA GLU A 107 -9.55 25.17 20.64
C GLU A 107 -8.86 23.82 20.86
N GLU A 108 -9.32 22.75 20.19
CA GLU A 108 -8.62 21.47 20.20
C GLU A 108 -7.26 21.54 19.49
N LYS A 109 -7.09 22.38 18.46
CA LYS A 109 -5.77 22.60 17.83
C LYS A 109 -4.77 23.25 18.78
N CYS A 110 -5.20 24.26 19.55
CA CYS A 110 -4.33 24.95 20.52
C CYS A 110 -3.93 24.07 21.71
N VAL A 111 -4.78 23.12 22.12
CA VAL A 111 -4.49 22.13 23.19
C VAL A 111 -3.71 20.91 22.66
N ASN A 112 -3.78 20.61 21.35
CA ASN A 112 -3.07 19.52 20.67
C ASN A 112 -1.66 19.86 20.15
N ASN A 113 -1.03 20.93 20.64
CA ASN A 113 0.35 21.30 20.28
C ASN A 113 1.44 20.32 20.78
N LYS A 114 1.10 19.09 21.18
CA LYS A 114 2.11 18.07 21.49
C LYS A 114 2.57 17.40 20.20
N VAL A 115 3.80 17.71 19.82
CA VAL A 115 4.55 17.02 18.77
C VAL A 115 5.00 15.68 19.35
N ASP A 116 4.65 14.58 18.66
CA ASP A 116 5.25 13.28 18.95
C ASP A 116 6.69 13.27 18.43
N THR A 117 7.60 12.75 19.25
CA THR A 117 9.05 12.78 18.96
C THR A 117 9.59 11.37 18.84
N LEU A 118 10.42 11.14 17.83
CA LEU A 118 11.09 9.87 17.59
C LEU A 118 12.60 10.11 17.45
N GLU A 119 13.40 9.27 18.09
CA GLU A 119 14.84 9.25 17.84
C GLU A 119 15.12 8.59 16.50
N TYR A 120 15.69 9.34 15.55
CA TYR A 120 16.06 8.80 14.25
C TYR A 120 17.25 7.85 14.37
N ARG A 121 17.08 6.61 13.90
CA ARG A 121 18.12 5.58 13.86
C ARG A 121 18.28 5.10 12.43
N SER A 122 19.45 5.37 11.83
CA SER A 122 19.71 5.14 10.40
C SER A 122 19.67 3.67 9.96
N TRP A 123 19.67 2.72 10.90
CA TRP A 123 19.56 1.29 10.61
C TRP A 123 18.11 0.78 10.62
N ILE A 124 17.15 1.60 11.07
CA ILE A 124 15.73 1.25 11.17
C ILE A 124 14.99 1.71 9.92
N GLY A 125 14.05 0.88 9.44
CA GLY A 125 13.22 1.14 8.26
C GLY A 125 13.57 0.29 7.04
N PHE A 126 14.65 -0.51 7.11
CA PHE A 126 14.99 -1.51 6.09
C PHE A 126 14.10 -2.76 6.15
N GLU A 127 13.33 -2.92 7.22
CA GLU A 127 12.53 -4.10 7.52
C GLU A 127 11.15 -4.09 6.82
N GLY A 128 10.84 -3.00 6.11
CA GLY A 128 9.59 -2.77 5.36
C GLY A 128 9.35 -3.67 4.14
N GLY A 129 9.99 -4.84 4.08
CA GLY A 129 9.92 -5.78 2.98
C GLY A 129 11.09 -5.63 2.00
N ARG A 130 11.87 -6.70 1.82
CA ARG A 130 12.92 -6.74 0.79
C ARG A 130 12.28 -7.03 -0.57
N TRP A 131 12.64 -6.20 -1.56
CA TRP A 131 12.21 -6.30 -2.96
C TRP A 131 12.42 -7.67 -3.61
N LEU A 132 13.39 -8.45 -3.13
CA LEU A 132 13.73 -9.71 -3.77
C LEU A 132 12.96 -10.92 -3.27
N ASP A 133 12.72 -11.15 -1.96
CA ASP A 133 12.20 -12.48 -1.56
C ASP A 133 11.73 -12.70 -0.10
N GLY A 134 11.40 -11.68 0.70
CA GLY A 134 11.01 -11.90 2.11
C GLY A 134 9.50 -11.96 2.32
N LEU A 135 8.93 -13.10 2.76
CA LEU A 135 7.69 -13.01 3.56
C LEU A 135 8.11 -12.27 4.83
N THR A 136 7.56 -11.09 5.05
CA THR A 136 7.85 -10.35 6.28
C THR A 136 7.28 -11.13 7.45
N GLY A 137 8.09 -11.38 8.48
CA GLY A 137 7.58 -11.91 9.74
C GLY A 137 6.66 -10.90 10.45
N ASP A 138 6.22 -11.30 11.62
CA ASP A 138 5.50 -10.42 12.53
C ASP A 138 6.30 -9.14 12.80
N GLN A 139 5.65 -8.00 12.62
CA GLN A 139 6.26 -6.68 12.61
C GLN A 139 6.33 -6.03 14.00
N ARG A 140 5.72 -6.63 15.04
CA ARG A 140 5.66 -6.09 16.41
C ARG A 140 7.00 -5.66 16.98
N ILE A 141 8.05 -6.43 16.71
CA ILE A 141 9.39 -6.17 17.26
C ILE A 141 9.97 -4.82 16.83
N LEU A 142 9.46 -4.24 15.73
CA LEU A 142 9.95 -2.98 15.20
C LEU A 142 9.26 -1.77 15.86
N ASP A 143 8.11 -1.97 16.50
CA ASP A 143 7.29 -0.89 17.03
C ASP A 143 7.96 -0.16 18.20
N GLU A 144 8.92 -0.81 18.88
CA GLU A 144 9.72 -0.18 19.94
C GLU A 144 10.51 1.05 19.45
N ASN A 145 10.74 1.16 18.14
CA ASN A 145 11.49 2.24 17.53
C ASN A 145 10.66 3.05 16.52
N CYS A 146 9.33 3.01 16.65
CA CYS A 146 8.42 3.71 15.76
C CYS A 146 7.44 4.59 16.54
N LEU A 147 6.90 5.61 15.87
CA LEU A 147 5.63 6.22 16.28
C LEU A 147 4.50 5.42 15.64
N VAL A 148 3.69 4.78 16.47
CA VAL A 148 2.62 3.89 16.02
C VAL A 148 1.29 4.59 16.22
N TYR A 149 0.47 4.70 15.17
CA TYR A 149 -0.90 5.19 15.24
C TYR A 149 -1.85 4.06 14.86
N GLN A 150 -2.88 3.81 15.68
CA GLN A 150 -3.75 2.66 15.49
C GLN A 150 -5.22 3.00 15.67
N THR A 151 -6.09 2.38 14.87
CA THR A 151 -7.55 2.47 15.02
C THR A 151 -8.04 1.67 16.22
N ASP A 152 -9.27 1.91 16.66
CA ASP A 152 -10.06 0.89 17.34
C ASP A 152 -10.30 -0.32 16.41
N PRO A 153 -10.74 -1.49 16.92
CA PRO A 153 -11.08 -2.62 16.07
C PRO A 153 -12.12 -2.22 15.02
N ILE A 154 -11.84 -2.49 13.75
CA ILE A 154 -12.73 -2.06 12.66
C ILE A 154 -14.00 -2.91 12.67
N GLN A 155 -15.14 -2.25 12.42
CA GLN A 155 -16.47 -2.88 12.52
C GLN A 155 -16.97 -3.43 11.17
N GLU A 156 -16.18 -3.25 10.10
CA GLU A 156 -16.49 -3.75 8.76
C GLU A 156 -15.20 -4.18 8.03
N THR A 157 -15.32 -5.13 7.11
CA THR A 157 -14.19 -5.52 6.26
C THR A 157 -13.86 -4.42 5.26
N ILE A 158 -12.63 -3.90 5.31
CA ILE A 158 -12.15 -2.85 4.41
C ILE A 158 -11.17 -3.45 3.42
N LYS A 159 -11.37 -3.17 2.12
CA LYS A 159 -10.46 -3.58 1.05
C LYS A 159 -9.72 -2.38 0.48
N ILE A 160 -8.40 -2.42 0.51
CA ILE A 160 -7.55 -1.46 -0.21
C ILE A 160 -7.23 -2.06 -1.58
N ILE A 161 -7.40 -1.25 -2.62
CA ILE A 161 -7.03 -1.55 -4.01
C ILE A 161 -6.54 -0.25 -4.63
N ASP A 162 -5.44 0.29 -4.13
CA ASP A 162 -4.79 1.49 -4.67
C ASP A 162 -3.49 1.79 -3.90
N PHE A 163 -2.88 2.93 -4.23
CA PHE A 163 -1.91 3.62 -3.39
C PHE A 163 -2.58 4.24 -2.14
N VAL A 164 -1.83 4.26 -1.04
CA VAL A 164 -2.19 5.00 0.17
C VAL A 164 -1.31 6.24 0.25
N ASN A 165 -1.91 7.40 0.44
CA ASN A 165 -1.19 8.66 0.62
C ASN A 165 -1.25 9.09 2.08
N VAL A 166 -0.09 9.41 2.65
CA VAL A 166 0.04 9.92 4.01
C VAL A 166 0.66 11.30 3.96
N SER A 167 0.00 12.27 4.59
CA SER A 167 0.52 13.64 4.74
C SER A 167 0.92 13.86 6.19
N LEU A 168 2.17 14.26 6.39
CA LEU A 168 2.75 14.50 7.71
C LEU A 168 3.22 15.95 7.83
N GLN A 169 3.01 16.55 9.00
CA GLN A 169 3.71 17.77 9.40
C GLN A 169 4.90 17.35 10.27
N VAL A 170 6.11 17.62 9.82
CA VAL A 170 7.34 17.05 10.37
C VAL A 170 8.42 18.09 10.53
N SER A 171 9.35 17.88 11.45
CA SER A 171 10.61 18.60 11.54
C SER A 171 11.72 17.64 11.96
N ALA A 172 12.96 18.01 11.69
CA ALA A 172 14.14 17.24 12.09
C ALA A 172 15.20 18.18 12.67
N THR A 173 16.00 17.69 13.60
CA THR A 173 17.17 18.43 14.13
C THR A 173 18.37 18.39 13.18
N ALA A 174 18.34 17.50 12.19
CA ALA A 174 19.36 17.35 11.15
C ALA A 174 18.91 17.96 9.82
N SER A 175 19.87 18.31 8.97
CA SER A 175 19.61 18.85 7.62
C SER A 175 19.20 17.78 6.59
N LEU A 176 19.41 16.51 6.92
CA LEU A 176 19.00 15.34 6.15
C LEU A 176 18.28 14.38 7.09
N ALA A 177 17.09 13.96 6.69
CA ALA A 177 16.30 12.97 7.39
C ALA A 177 15.43 12.21 6.39
N ASP A 178 15.16 10.95 6.68
CA ASP A 178 14.21 10.12 5.95
C ASP A 178 12.99 9.86 6.82
N TRP A 179 11.82 9.82 6.20
CA TRP A 179 10.57 9.39 6.83
C TRP A 179 10.13 8.10 6.16
N ILE A 180 10.00 7.04 6.95
CA ILE A 180 9.71 5.69 6.48
C ILE A 180 8.41 5.26 7.13
N LEU A 181 7.43 4.88 6.32
CA LEU A 181 6.09 4.56 6.79
C LEU A 181 5.77 3.11 6.47
N ARG A 182 5.13 2.45 7.44
CA ARG A 182 4.56 1.11 7.29
C ARG A 182 3.07 1.17 7.59
N LEU A 183 2.25 0.80 6.61
CA LEU A 183 0.86 0.49 6.85
C LEU A 183 0.76 -1.00 7.18
N LEU A 184 0.07 -1.30 8.28
CA LEU A 184 0.10 -2.59 8.96
C LEU A 184 -1.33 -3.04 9.29
N ASP A 185 -1.53 -4.35 9.28
CA ASP A 185 -2.74 -5.04 9.72
C ASP A 185 -2.45 -5.75 11.03
N VAL A 186 -3.20 -5.38 12.07
CA VAL A 186 -3.12 -6.02 13.38
C VAL A 186 -4.26 -7.01 13.50
N ASP A 187 -3.91 -8.29 13.48
CA ASP A 187 -4.84 -9.40 13.60
C ASP A 187 -5.42 -9.49 15.02
N ILE A 188 -6.52 -10.22 15.18
CA ILE A 188 -7.22 -10.41 16.46
C ILE A 188 -6.34 -11.12 17.51
N ASP A 189 -5.38 -11.93 17.06
CA ASP A 189 -4.39 -12.59 17.92
C ASP A 189 -3.18 -11.69 18.25
N GLY A 190 -3.19 -10.45 17.77
CA GLY A 190 -2.17 -9.43 17.99
C GLY A 190 -0.97 -9.52 17.05
N ARG A 191 -0.93 -10.44 16.07
CA ARG A 191 0.10 -10.44 15.03
C ARG A 191 0.01 -9.18 14.19
N VAL A 192 1.16 -8.66 13.77
CA VAL A 192 1.23 -7.45 12.95
C VAL A 192 1.83 -7.79 11.61
N LEU A 193 1.03 -7.67 10.55
CA LEU A 193 1.42 -7.98 9.19
C LEU A 193 1.63 -6.70 8.39
N ILE A 194 2.60 -6.73 7.48
CA ILE A 194 2.84 -5.60 6.59
C ILE A 194 1.81 -5.56 5.47
N VAL A 195 1.18 -4.41 5.28
CA VAL A 195 0.25 -4.17 4.17
C VAL A 195 0.96 -3.48 3.03
N THR A 196 1.61 -2.35 3.30
CA THR A 196 2.43 -1.63 2.32
C THR A 196 3.37 -0.67 3.02
N THR A 197 4.38 -0.18 2.32
CA THR A 197 5.40 0.73 2.84
C THR A 197 5.65 1.88 1.88
N GLY A 198 6.30 2.91 2.38
CA GLY A 198 6.79 4.02 1.58
C GLY A 198 7.83 4.79 2.37
N ALA A 199 8.72 5.46 1.64
CA ALA A 199 9.75 6.29 2.25
C ALA A 199 9.92 7.56 1.43
N ILE A 200 10.32 8.63 2.10
CA ILE A 200 10.75 9.86 1.45
C ILE A 200 11.98 10.40 2.16
N ASN A 201 12.95 10.84 1.38
CA ASN A 201 14.02 11.69 1.88
C ASN A 201 13.50 13.12 1.93
N GLY A 202 13.60 13.81 3.08
CA GLY A 202 13.06 15.17 3.21
C GLY A 202 13.68 16.20 2.29
N ALA A 203 14.90 15.95 1.83
CA ALA A 203 15.51 16.81 0.82
C ALA A 203 14.76 16.70 -0.51
N GLN A 204 14.14 15.55 -0.81
CA GLN A 204 13.38 15.26 -2.02
C GLN A 204 11.88 15.54 -1.89
N ARG A 205 11.46 16.31 -0.88
CA ARG A 205 10.04 16.71 -0.70
C ARG A 205 9.50 17.56 -1.86
N GLU A 206 10.40 18.21 -2.59
CA GLU A 206 10.13 19.03 -3.77
C GLU A 206 10.85 18.43 -5.00
N ILE A 207 10.52 18.91 -6.20
CA ILE A 207 11.09 18.42 -7.46
C ILE A 207 12.62 18.58 -7.48
N LEU A 208 13.13 19.70 -6.97
CA LEU A 208 14.55 19.95 -6.82
C LEU A 208 14.96 19.65 -5.37
N PRO A 209 15.96 18.77 -5.16
CA PRO A 209 16.39 18.45 -3.81
C PRO A 209 16.91 19.66 -3.05
N LEU A 210 16.41 19.88 -1.83
CA LEU A 210 16.83 20.95 -0.95
C LEU A 210 16.88 20.46 0.50
N ASN A 211 18.04 20.59 1.16
CA ASN A 211 18.20 20.21 2.56
C ASN A 211 17.13 20.83 3.48
N LEU A 212 16.87 20.15 4.59
CA LEU A 212 15.98 20.65 5.64
C LEU A 212 16.69 21.74 6.44
N GLU A 213 15.94 22.77 6.82
CA GLU A 213 16.36 23.66 7.90
C GLU A 213 16.08 22.99 9.24
N PRO A 214 17.09 22.85 10.12
CA PRO A 214 16.90 22.23 11.43
C PRO A 214 15.76 22.88 12.22
N ASN A 215 14.88 22.04 12.76
CA ASN A 215 13.68 22.39 13.53
C ASN A 215 12.60 23.18 12.76
N HIS A 216 12.75 23.37 11.44
CA HIS A 216 11.72 23.98 10.62
C HIS A 216 10.62 22.94 10.29
N PRO A 217 9.33 23.28 10.47
CA PRO A 217 8.24 22.37 10.14
C PRO A 217 7.95 22.34 8.62
N TYR A 218 7.86 21.14 8.06
CA TYR A 218 7.51 20.89 6.66
C TYR A 218 6.24 20.04 6.56
N ILE A 219 5.50 20.20 5.47
CA ILE A 219 4.46 19.25 5.08
C ILE A 219 5.05 18.34 4.01
N ILE A 220 5.09 17.04 4.29
CA ILE A 220 5.52 16.03 3.33
C ILE A 220 4.35 15.11 3.01
N THR A 221 4.26 14.68 1.74
CA THR A 221 3.29 13.68 1.31
C THR A 221 4.01 12.47 0.77
N ILE A 222 3.71 11.31 1.36
CA ILE A 222 4.34 10.04 1.08
C ILE A 222 3.28 9.14 0.46
N ARG A 223 3.52 8.73 -0.78
CA ARG A 223 2.70 7.72 -1.46
C ARG A 223 3.31 6.35 -1.19
N LEU A 224 2.64 5.56 -0.36
CA LEU A 224 3.03 4.17 -0.11
C LEU A 224 2.86 3.35 -1.39
N HIS A 225 3.59 2.24 -1.52
CA HIS A 225 3.51 1.34 -2.66
C HIS A 225 2.07 0.84 -2.90
N PHE A 226 1.75 0.60 -4.17
CA PHE A 226 0.46 0.05 -4.56
C PHE A 226 0.18 -1.24 -3.78
N THR A 227 -1.05 -1.39 -3.30
CA THR A 227 -1.42 -2.59 -2.54
C THR A 227 -2.84 -3.04 -2.80
N THR A 228 -3.02 -4.35 -2.77
CA THR A 228 -4.30 -5.00 -2.53
C THR A 228 -4.27 -5.65 -1.14
N TRP A 229 -5.27 -5.38 -0.31
CA TRP A 229 -5.37 -5.96 1.03
C TRP A 229 -6.81 -5.98 1.54
N SER A 230 -7.14 -6.94 2.39
CA SER A 230 -8.42 -6.99 3.12
C SER A 230 -8.13 -6.93 4.62
N TYR A 231 -8.55 -5.86 5.28
CA TYR A 231 -8.66 -5.83 6.73
C TYR A 231 -10.00 -6.45 7.11
N PHE A 232 -9.98 -7.43 8.02
CA PHE A 232 -11.21 -8.07 8.48
C PHE A 232 -11.79 -7.36 9.69
N ILE A 233 -13.05 -7.68 10.00
CA ILE A 233 -13.70 -7.18 11.22
C ILE A 233 -12.84 -7.56 12.43
N ASP A 234 -12.80 -6.69 13.43
CA ASP A 234 -12.01 -6.79 14.66
C ASP A 234 -10.49 -6.63 14.49
N HIS A 235 -9.99 -6.50 13.26
CA HIS A 235 -8.60 -6.11 13.04
C HIS A 235 -8.40 -4.62 13.33
N HIS A 236 -7.15 -4.20 13.51
CA HIS A 236 -6.80 -2.78 13.54
C HIS A 236 -6.01 -2.36 12.31
N ILE A 237 -6.28 -1.16 11.82
CA ILE A 237 -5.41 -0.49 10.86
C ILE A 237 -4.35 0.25 11.66
N ARG A 238 -3.08 -0.04 11.40
CA ARG A 238 -1.95 0.57 12.09
C ARG A 238 -1.03 1.26 11.08
N LEU A 239 -0.61 2.48 11.41
CA LEU A 239 0.43 3.22 10.70
C LEU A 239 1.62 3.37 11.63
N ALA A 240 2.79 2.87 11.23
CA ALA A 240 4.04 3.12 11.93
C ALA A 240 4.91 4.08 11.11
N ILE A 241 5.51 5.06 11.80
CA ILE A 241 6.49 6.03 11.29
C ILE A 241 7.84 5.74 11.95
#